data_AF-A0A968VT78-F1
#
_entry.id   AF-A0A968VT78-F1
#
_cell.length_a   1.000
_cell.length_b   1.000
_cell.length_c   1.000
_cell.angle_alpha   90.00
_cell.angle_beta   90.00
_cell.angle_gamma   90.00
#
_symmetry.space_group_name_H-M   'P 1'
#
loop_
_entity.id
_entity.type
_entity.pdbx_description
1 polymer ?
#
loop_
_entity_poly.entity_id
_entity_poly.type
_entity_poly.pdbx_seq_one_letter_code
_entity_poly.pdbx_strand_id
1 'polypeptide(L)'
;MARYEPRHILKTMEFQGVYRYVDNAGMVLPQNKWAGGGDSNRSLRAGGESMPGDSHNSTDTRLNNPIQVDEGTVMLIPKEWGIGEESHPVRYLFTLLNKKQIVQATKAEYDHGMHPVSVIEPLSMGPGFGALGIMDILAPFQDHISWLVNSHMTNVRYCINNTWVFDPNMVEKEDLVAETTGGKMIRLKQAATGVDVRTVIMQLATDDVTAGHMRDMEMMSRIGMMFVGANENLVGQQDSGGRKTATEVRTTGEAAASRLAAMARLISGQGMADLAQQMVLNNQQFLSPEFYTHIVGPEKAKYAPIEQLYGDF
;
A
#
# COMPACT_ATOMS: atom_id res chain seq x y z
N MET A 1 12.14 7.42 -3.43
CA MET A 1 10.74 7.25 -3.88
C MET A 1 10.67 7.76 -5.30
N ALA A 2 10.18 6.95 -6.24
CA ALA A 2 10.07 7.35 -7.65
C ALA A 2 8.82 8.20 -7.86
N ARG A 3 8.97 9.43 -8.34
CA ARG A 3 7.84 10.27 -8.78
C ARG A 3 7.81 10.33 -10.30
N TYR A 4 6.63 10.47 -10.89
CA TYR A 4 6.46 10.60 -12.34
C TYR A 4 6.03 12.02 -12.67
N GLU A 5 6.85 12.72 -13.45
CA GLU A 5 6.56 14.08 -13.87
C GLU A 5 6.52 14.21 -15.39
N PRO A 6 5.64 15.09 -15.91
CA PRO A 6 5.62 15.38 -17.32
C PRO A 6 6.82 16.26 -17.70
N ARG A 7 7.36 16.04 -18.90
CA ARG A 7 8.56 16.73 -19.39
C ARG A 7 8.50 18.26 -19.35
N HIS A 8 7.32 18.86 -19.48
CA HIS A 8 7.18 20.31 -19.47
C HIS A 8 7.53 20.92 -18.11
N ILE A 9 7.19 20.27 -16.99
CA ILE A 9 7.56 20.73 -15.65
C ILE A 9 9.08 20.67 -15.47
N LEU A 10 9.70 19.57 -15.91
CA LEU A 10 11.15 19.39 -15.84
C LEU A 10 11.92 20.42 -16.68
N LYS A 11 11.38 20.81 -17.84
CA LYS A 11 11.96 21.89 -18.66
C LYS A 11 11.80 23.27 -18.03
N THR A 12 10.71 23.51 -17.29
CA THR A 12 10.57 24.74 -16.50
C THR A 12 11.63 24.81 -15.40
N MET A 13 11.92 23.68 -14.74
CA MET A 13 12.99 23.59 -13.74
C MET A 13 14.40 23.72 -14.35
N GLU A 14 14.59 23.27 -15.59
CA GLU A 14 15.81 23.52 -16.37
C GLU A 14 15.98 25.00 -16.72
N PHE A 15 14.90 25.68 -17.11
CA PHE A 15 14.89 27.12 -17.35
C PHE A 15 15.21 27.92 -16.08
N GLN A 16 14.73 27.47 -14.92
CA GLN A 16 15.06 28.07 -13.62
C GLN A 16 16.48 27.75 -13.14
N GLY A 17 17.25 26.93 -13.87
CA GLY A 17 18.63 26.57 -13.55
C GLY A 17 18.78 25.53 -12.44
N VAL A 18 17.67 24.98 -11.94
CA VAL A 18 17.66 23.92 -10.91
C VAL A 18 18.13 22.60 -11.51
N TYR A 19 17.68 22.31 -12.73
CA TYR A 19 17.97 21.09 -13.48
C TYR A 19 18.88 21.38 -14.67
N ARG A 20 19.72 20.41 -15.05
CA ARG A 20 20.58 20.47 -16.24
C ARG A 20 20.49 19.19 -17.05
N TYR A 21 20.51 19.33 -18.38
CA TYR A 21 20.56 18.19 -19.32
C TYR A 21 19.31 17.28 -19.26
N VAL A 22 18.13 17.87 -19.10
CA VAL A 22 16.86 17.12 -19.02
C VAL A 22 16.60 16.32 -20.30
N ASP A 23 17.02 16.85 -21.45
CA ASP A 23 16.82 16.20 -22.76
C ASP A 23 17.64 14.90 -22.94
N ASN A 24 18.70 14.69 -22.15
CA ASN A 24 19.52 13.47 -22.21
C ASN A 24 18.91 12.26 -21.49
N ALA A 25 17.86 12.46 -20.68
CA ALA A 25 17.18 11.39 -19.95
C ALA A 25 16.43 10.38 -20.85
N GLY A 26 16.15 10.77 -22.10
CA GLY A 26 15.34 10.00 -23.03
C GLY A 26 13.86 9.94 -22.63
N MET A 27 13.03 9.49 -23.57
CA MET A 27 11.56 9.46 -23.43
C MET A 27 11.02 8.10 -22.97
N VAL A 28 11.89 7.10 -22.84
CA VAL A 28 11.51 5.73 -22.50
C VAL A 28 11.71 5.52 -21.01
N LEU A 29 10.62 5.20 -20.30
CA LEU A 29 10.68 4.77 -18.90
C LEU A 29 11.63 3.58 -18.75
N PRO A 30 12.47 3.54 -17.70
CA PRO A 30 13.40 2.45 -17.50
C PRO A 30 12.64 1.13 -17.27
N GLN A 31 12.90 0.12 -18.10
CA GLN A 31 12.42 -1.23 -17.85
C GLN A 31 13.23 -1.81 -16.69
N ASN A 32 12.58 -1.94 -15.54
CA ASN A 32 13.21 -2.42 -14.32
C ASN A 32 13.43 -3.95 -14.47
N LYS A 33 14.61 -4.35 -14.99
CA LYS A 33 14.93 -5.75 -15.40
C LYS A 33 14.76 -6.82 -14.31
N TRP A 34 14.66 -6.42 -13.05
CA TRP A 34 14.53 -7.32 -11.88
C TRP A 34 13.24 -7.12 -11.09
N ALA A 35 12.40 -6.13 -11.47
CA ALA A 35 11.09 -5.97 -10.85
C ALA A 35 10.09 -6.81 -11.65
N GLY A 36 9.87 -8.06 -11.23
CA GLY A 36 8.70 -8.80 -11.63
C GLY A 36 7.44 -8.05 -11.19
N GLY A 37 6.91 -7.17 -12.03
CA GLY A 37 5.64 -6.47 -11.84
C GLY A 37 5.49 -5.60 -10.57
N GLY A 38 6.57 -5.28 -9.86
CA GLY A 38 6.53 -4.78 -8.48
C GLY A 38 6.55 -3.26 -8.28
N ASP A 39 6.79 -2.45 -9.32
CA ASP A 39 6.72 -1.00 -9.14
C ASP A 39 5.25 -0.59 -8.99
N SER A 40 4.93 -0.04 -7.81
CA SER A 40 3.60 0.44 -7.47
C SER A 40 3.24 1.64 -8.36
N ASN A 41 2.67 1.38 -9.53
CA ASN A 41 2.04 2.38 -10.41
C ASN A 41 0.78 2.99 -9.78
N ARG A 42 0.60 2.95 -8.45
CA ARG A 42 -0.55 3.57 -7.74
C ARG A 42 -0.66 5.06 -8.06
N SER A 43 0.46 5.76 -8.18
CA SER A 43 0.46 7.17 -8.61
C SER A 43 -0.04 7.35 -10.05
N LEU A 44 0.27 6.42 -10.96
CA LEU A 44 -0.29 6.39 -12.33
C LEU A 44 -1.75 5.90 -12.36
N ARG A 45 -2.16 5.05 -11.41
CA ARG A 45 -3.48 4.40 -11.37
C ARG A 45 -4.54 5.17 -10.58
N ALA A 46 -4.16 6.14 -9.74
CA ALA A 46 -5.07 6.88 -8.86
C ALA A 46 -6.12 7.76 -9.59
N GLY A 47 -6.14 7.76 -10.93
CA GLY A 47 -7.20 8.36 -11.74
C GLY A 47 -8.34 7.41 -12.14
N GLY A 48 -8.39 6.16 -11.66
CA GLY A 48 -9.40 5.17 -12.08
C GLY A 48 -10.01 4.42 -10.91
N GLU A 49 -11.35 4.36 -10.90
CA GLU A 49 -12.19 3.68 -9.92
C GLU A 49 -11.74 2.24 -9.66
N SER A 50 -11.63 1.88 -8.39
CA SER A 50 -11.30 0.52 -7.96
C SER A 50 -12.52 -0.40 -8.04
N MET A 51 -12.71 -1.06 -9.19
CA MET A 51 -13.51 -2.29 -9.26
C MET A 51 -12.61 -3.52 -9.00
N PRO A 52 -12.90 -4.33 -7.97
CA PRO A 52 -12.22 -5.61 -7.78
C PRO A 52 -12.63 -6.60 -8.87
N GLY A 53 -11.66 -7.12 -9.64
CA GLY A 53 -11.87 -8.23 -10.58
C GLY A 53 -11.69 -7.90 -12.07
N ASP A 54 -11.40 -6.66 -12.42
CA ASP A 54 -11.10 -6.29 -13.81
C ASP A 54 -9.58 -6.28 -14.05
N SER A 55 -9.10 -7.17 -14.93
CA SER A 55 -7.72 -7.19 -15.37
C SER A 55 -7.51 -6.04 -16.35
N HIS A 56 -7.37 -4.82 -15.84
CA HIS A 56 -7.09 -3.66 -16.69
C HIS A 56 -5.72 -3.84 -17.36
N ASN A 57 -5.75 -4.19 -18.65
CA ASN A 57 -4.59 -4.08 -19.53
C ASN A 57 -4.10 -2.62 -19.47
N SER A 58 -2.82 -2.49 -19.12
CA SER A 58 -2.10 -1.29 -18.69
C SER A 58 -2.01 -0.12 -19.69
N THR A 59 -3.01 0.11 -20.53
CA THR A 59 -2.83 0.92 -21.75
C THR A 59 -3.58 2.25 -21.78
N ASP A 60 -4.50 2.53 -20.84
CA ASP A 60 -5.41 3.69 -21.01
C ASP A 60 -5.30 4.83 -19.99
N THR A 61 -4.27 4.84 -19.13
CA THR A 61 -3.89 6.08 -18.42
C THR A 61 -2.81 6.81 -19.21
N ARG A 62 -3.21 7.56 -20.23
CA ARG A 62 -2.30 8.38 -21.06
C ARG A 62 -1.80 9.61 -20.31
N LEU A 63 -0.86 9.42 -19.38
CA LEU A 63 0.14 10.46 -19.12
C LEU A 63 0.98 10.58 -20.40
N ASN A 64 0.97 11.75 -21.04
CA ASN A 64 1.81 12.01 -22.21
C ASN A 64 3.28 12.08 -21.77
N ASN A 65 4.03 11.02 -22.09
CA ASN A 65 5.48 10.91 -21.88
C ASN A 65 5.95 11.22 -20.43
N PRO A 66 5.52 10.40 -19.43
CA PRO A 66 5.99 10.54 -18.06
C PRO A 66 7.48 10.21 -17.97
N ILE A 67 8.24 11.04 -17.27
CA ILE A 67 9.64 10.80 -16.91
C ILE A 67 9.67 10.42 -15.43
N GLN A 68 10.37 9.35 -15.10
CA GLN A 68 10.63 8.98 -13.72
C GLN A 68 11.69 9.92 -13.14
N VAL A 69 11.38 10.56 -12.02
CA VAL A 69 12.29 11.39 -11.24
C VAL A 69 12.56 10.66 -9.92
N ASP A 70 13.83 10.36 -9.67
CA ASP A 70 14.29 9.77 -8.42
C ASP A 70 15.19 10.78 -7.72
N GLU A 71 14.80 11.23 -6.53
CA GLU A 71 15.58 12.14 -5.70
C GLU A 71 16.11 11.40 -4.47
N GLY A 72 17.36 11.68 -4.11
CA GLY A 72 18.01 11.07 -2.95
C GLY A 72 19.17 11.91 -2.45
N THR A 73 19.44 11.82 -1.15
CA THR A 73 20.61 12.46 -0.55
C THR A 73 21.65 11.40 -0.20
N VAL A 74 22.93 11.73 -0.42
CA VAL A 74 24.06 10.82 -0.20
C VAL A 74 25.18 11.56 0.52
N MET A 75 25.81 10.91 1.50
CA MET A 75 27.07 11.35 2.08
C MET A 75 28.21 10.91 1.18
N LEU A 76 28.98 11.84 0.63
CA LEU A 76 30.15 11.53 -0.20
C LEU A 76 31.25 12.57 0.02
N ILE A 77 32.48 12.24 -0.36
CA ILE A 77 33.63 13.16 -0.35
C ILE A 77 33.72 13.79 -1.74
N PRO A 78 33.34 15.07 -1.94
CA PRO A 78 33.19 15.64 -3.28
C PRO A 78 34.46 15.61 -4.13
N LYS A 79 35.64 15.73 -3.47
CA LYS A 79 36.95 15.69 -4.12
C LYS A 79 37.27 14.35 -4.77
N GLU A 80 36.82 13.24 -4.20
CA GLU A 80 37.05 11.90 -4.78
C GLU A 80 36.28 11.68 -6.07
N TRP A 81 35.12 12.35 -6.20
CA TRP A 81 34.22 12.22 -7.35
C TRP A 81 34.37 13.34 -8.38
N GLY A 82 35.23 14.34 -8.10
CA GLY A 82 35.43 15.50 -8.97
C GLY A 82 34.23 16.44 -9.04
N ILE A 83 33.33 16.38 -8.06
CA ILE A 83 32.08 17.18 -8.02
C ILE A 83 32.27 18.43 -7.15
N GLY A 84 33.27 18.46 -6.27
CA GLY A 84 33.57 19.61 -5.41
C GLY A 84 34.96 19.57 -4.81
N GLU A 85 35.34 20.62 -4.08
CA GLU A 85 36.69 20.81 -3.54
C GLU A 85 36.90 20.21 -2.14
N GLU A 86 35.80 19.84 -1.46
CA GLU A 86 35.82 19.36 -0.07
C GLU A 86 36.46 17.98 0.05
N SER A 87 37.39 17.86 1.00
CA SER A 87 38.08 16.60 1.34
C SER A 87 37.44 15.85 2.52
N HIS A 88 36.25 16.25 2.94
CA HIS A 88 35.49 15.62 4.02
C HIS A 88 34.09 15.21 3.52
N PRO A 89 33.42 14.26 4.19
CA PRO A 89 32.08 13.84 3.79
C PRO A 89 31.06 14.97 3.94
N VAL A 90 30.39 15.31 2.84
CA VAL A 90 29.33 16.32 2.78
C VAL A 90 28.08 15.71 2.14
N ARG A 91 26.89 16.17 2.57
CA ARG A 91 25.61 15.73 1.98
C ARG A 91 25.40 16.39 0.62
N TYR A 92 25.12 15.57 -0.37
CA TYR A 92 24.68 16.01 -1.69
C TYR A 92 23.28 15.50 -1.98
N LEU A 93 22.46 16.35 -2.61
CA LEU A 93 21.18 15.99 -3.22
C LEU A 93 21.41 15.66 -4.69
N PHE A 94 21.01 14.46 -5.08
CA PHE A 94 21.00 14.00 -6.46
C PHE A 94 19.58 13.80 -6.97
N THR A 95 19.35 14.28 -8.19
CA THR A 95 18.10 14.07 -8.91
C THR A 95 18.40 13.33 -10.21
N LEU A 96 17.84 12.13 -10.34
CA LEU A 96 18.03 11.23 -11.47
C LEU A 96 16.75 11.17 -12.30
N LEU A 97 16.89 11.28 -13.61
CA LEU A 97 15.80 11.08 -14.56
C LEU A 97 15.93 9.73 -15.26
N ASN A 98 14.83 8.97 -15.30
CA ASN A 98 14.70 7.65 -15.94
C ASN A 98 15.82 6.67 -15.58
N LYS A 99 16.41 6.79 -14.37
CA LYS A 99 17.58 6.01 -13.91
C LYS A 99 18.78 6.07 -14.87
N LYS A 100 18.87 7.08 -15.73
CA LYS A 100 19.90 7.22 -16.78
C LYS A 100 20.71 8.50 -16.65
N GLN A 101 20.06 9.61 -16.36
CA GLN A 101 20.70 10.93 -16.38
C GLN A 101 20.62 11.57 -15.00
N ILE A 102 21.77 11.99 -14.47
CA ILE A 102 21.82 12.88 -13.31
C ILE A 102 21.59 14.30 -13.81
N VAL A 103 20.61 14.98 -13.23
CA VAL A 103 20.14 16.31 -13.67
C VAL A 103 20.40 17.37 -12.62
N GLN A 104 20.55 16.97 -11.36
CA GLN A 104 20.93 17.84 -10.25
C GLN A 104 21.97 17.15 -9.38
N ALA A 105 22.98 17.90 -8.99
CA ALA A 105 23.99 17.53 -8.00
C ALA A 105 24.34 18.79 -7.19
N THR A 106 23.58 19.03 -6.12
CA THR A 106 23.71 20.24 -5.30
C THR A 106 24.03 19.83 -3.87
N LYS A 107 24.82 20.63 -3.15
CA LYS A 107 25.04 20.42 -1.71
C LYS A 107 23.71 20.54 -0.96
N ALA A 108 23.44 19.59 -0.08
CA ALA A 108 22.23 19.57 0.73
C ALA A 108 22.51 20.20 2.10
N GLU A 109 22.38 21.53 2.14
CA GLU A 109 22.64 22.37 3.32
C GLU A 109 21.37 22.55 4.15
N TYR A 110 20.87 21.46 4.73
CA TYR A 110 19.77 21.53 5.70
C TYR A 110 20.31 21.84 7.10
N ASP A 111 19.70 22.78 7.81
CA ASP A 111 20.10 23.20 9.17
C ASP A 111 20.07 22.04 10.17
N HIS A 112 19.14 21.10 9.98
CA HIS A 112 19.01 19.90 10.82
C HIS A 112 20.15 18.89 10.64
N GLY A 113 21.00 19.04 9.62
CA GLY A 113 22.19 18.21 9.46
C GLY A 113 21.92 16.70 9.21
N MET A 114 20.68 16.33 8.91
CA MET A 114 20.24 14.95 8.68
C MET A 114 19.84 14.74 7.21
N HIS A 115 19.66 13.50 6.80
CA HIS A 115 18.96 13.20 5.54
C HIS A 115 17.47 13.56 5.69
N PRO A 116 16.79 14.05 4.63
CA PRO A 116 15.36 14.37 4.64
C PRO A 116 14.49 13.09 4.56
N VAL A 117 14.90 12.07 5.29
CA VAL A 117 14.23 10.77 5.41
C VAL A 117 14.43 10.33 6.86
N SER A 118 13.34 9.93 7.50
CA SER A 118 13.37 9.28 8.80
C SER A 118 12.94 7.82 8.63
N VAL A 119 13.66 6.91 9.26
CA VAL A 119 13.47 5.46 9.12
C VAL A 119 12.93 4.91 10.42
N ILE A 120 11.87 4.10 10.33
CA ILE A 120 11.21 3.50 11.49
C ILE A 120 11.15 1.99 11.26
N GLU A 121 11.79 1.23 12.16
CA GLU A 121 11.87 -0.24 12.10
C GLU A 121 11.55 -0.82 13.48
N PRO A 122 10.26 -0.89 13.87
CA PRO A 122 9.88 -1.22 15.24
C PRO A 122 10.06 -2.70 15.58
N LEU A 123 10.28 -3.53 14.57
CA LEU A 123 10.53 -4.96 14.70
C LEU A 123 12.01 -5.32 14.49
N SER A 124 12.90 -4.33 14.34
CA SER A 124 14.32 -4.61 14.19
C SER A 124 14.89 -5.24 15.45
N MET A 125 15.51 -6.42 15.28
CA MET A 125 16.23 -7.13 16.34
C MET A 125 17.72 -7.14 16.00
N GLY A 126 18.48 -6.25 16.63
CA GLY A 126 19.93 -6.17 16.48
C GLY A 126 20.38 -5.16 15.42
N PRO A 127 21.66 -5.24 14.96
CA PRO A 127 22.27 -4.24 14.08
C PRO A 127 21.91 -4.44 12.58
N GLY A 128 20.85 -5.20 12.28
CA GLY A 128 20.41 -5.44 10.90
C GLY A 128 19.58 -4.29 10.35
N PHE A 129 19.79 -3.95 9.07
CA PHE A 129 18.96 -3.01 8.33
C PHE A 129 17.92 -3.77 7.51
N GLY A 130 16.70 -3.23 7.41
CA GLY A 130 15.63 -3.86 6.63
C GLY A 130 14.89 -4.94 7.41
N ALA A 131 14.49 -4.62 8.65
CA ALA A 131 13.64 -5.51 9.43
C ALA A 131 12.30 -5.75 8.71
N LEU A 132 11.78 -6.97 8.86
CA LEU A 132 10.50 -7.36 8.28
C LEU A 132 9.37 -6.49 8.86
N GLY A 133 8.50 -5.95 8.00
CA GLY A 133 7.33 -5.21 8.45
C GLY A 133 6.26 -6.12 9.01
N ILE A 134 5.37 -5.58 9.85
CA ILE A 134 4.16 -6.31 10.31
C ILE A 134 3.36 -6.82 9.10
N MET A 135 3.28 -6.02 8.04
CA MET A 135 2.56 -6.37 6.82
C MET A 135 3.19 -7.54 6.08
N ASP A 136 4.52 -7.67 6.09
CA ASP A 136 5.18 -8.78 5.41
C ASP A 136 4.94 -10.11 6.16
N ILE A 137 4.78 -10.05 7.49
CA ILE A 137 4.38 -11.19 8.31
C ILE A 137 2.90 -11.53 8.08
N LEU A 138 2.04 -10.53 7.93
CA LEU A 138 0.59 -10.71 7.80
C LEU A 138 0.15 -11.10 6.38
N ALA A 139 0.87 -10.65 5.35
CA ALA A 139 0.59 -10.92 3.94
C ALA A 139 0.31 -12.41 3.63
N PRO A 140 1.16 -13.38 4.02
CA PRO A 140 0.89 -14.79 3.75
C PRO A 140 -0.40 -15.31 4.39
N PHE A 141 -0.79 -14.79 5.56
CA PHE A 141 -2.08 -15.17 6.19
C PHE A 141 -3.26 -14.60 5.39
N GLN A 142 -3.16 -13.36 4.92
CA GLN A 142 -4.19 -12.74 4.10
C GLN A 142 -4.34 -13.44 2.74
N ASP A 143 -3.23 -13.83 2.11
CA ASP A 143 -3.24 -14.62 0.88
C ASP A 143 -3.88 -15.99 1.09
N HIS A 144 -3.55 -16.66 2.20
CA HIS A 144 -4.15 -17.95 2.54
C HIS A 144 -5.66 -17.83 2.82
N ILE A 145 -6.10 -16.81 3.55
CA ILE A 145 -7.53 -16.54 3.76
C ILE A 145 -8.22 -16.29 2.43
N SER A 146 -7.61 -15.47 1.56
CA SER A 146 -8.15 -15.18 0.22
C SER A 146 -8.27 -16.47 -0.61
N TRP A 147 -7.28 -17.35 -0.54
CA TRP A 147 -7.33 -18.66 -1.20
C TRP A 147 -8.45 -19.55 -0.66
N LEU A 148 -8.65 -19.60 0.67
CA LEU A 148 -9.72 -20.38 1.30
C LEU A 148 -11.11 -19.89 0.86
N VAL A 149 -11.34 -18.56 0.85
CA VAL A 149 -12.60 -17.97 0.36
C VAL A 149 -12.81 -18.30 -1.11
N ASN A 150 -11.81 -18.05 -1.95
CA ASN A 150 -11.93 -18.23 -3.39
C ASN A 150 -12.16 -19.70 -3.76
N SER A 151 -11.49 -20.62 -3.06
CA SER A 151 -11.66 -22.06 -3.24
C SER A 151 -13.05 -22.51 -2.81
N HIS A 152 -13.54 -22.02 -1.66
CA HIS A 152 -14.90 -22.32 -1.22
C HIS A 152 -15.95 -21.80 -2.20
N MET A 153 -15.86 -20.54 -2.63
CA MET A 153 -16.81 -19.96 -3.59
C MET A 153 -16.78 -20.69 -4.93
N THR A 154 -15.60 -21.13 -5.37
CA THR A 154 -15.47 -21.93 -6.60
C THR A 154 -16.10 -23.31 -6.43
N ASN A 155 -15.87 -23.97 -5.29
CA ASN A 155 -16.46 -25.27 -5.03
C ASN A 155 -17.99 -25.18 -4.88
N VAL A 156 -18.50 -24.16 -4.20
CA VAL A 156 -19.95 -23.91 -4.09
C VAL A 156 -20.57 -23.67 -5.46
N ARG A 157 -19.93 -22.86 -6.33
CA ARG A 157 -20.40 -22.69 -7.72
C ARG A 157 -20.41 -24.01 -8.48
N TYR A 158 -19.40 -24.86 -8.28
CA TYR A 158 -19.34 -26.19 -8.90
C TYR A 158 -20.42 -27.13 -8.38
N CYS A 159 -20.65 -27.15 -7.06
CA CYS A 159 -21.70 -27.94 -6.41
C CYS A 159 -23.10 -27.48 -6.85
N ILE A 160 -23.34 -26.17 -6.98
CA ILE A 160 -24.61 -25.63 -7.49
C ILE A 160 -24.82 -26.06 -8.95
N ASN A 161 -23.77 -25.97 -9.76
CA ASN A 161 -23.82 -26.26 -11.20
C ASN A 161 -23.82 -27.75 -11.54
N ASN A 162 -23.86 -28.66 -10.56
CA ASN A 162 -24.11 -30.11 -10.64
C ASN A 162 -23.88 -30.78 -12.01
N THR A 163 -22.91 -31.68 -12.09
CA THR A 163 -22.62 -32.38 -13.35
C THR A 163 -23.51 -33.61 -13.54
N TRP A 164 -24.15 -33.71 -14.70
CA TRP A 164 -25.02 -34.83 -15.07
C TRP A 164 -24.37 -35.67 -16.16
N VAL A 165 -24.42 -37.00 -16.00
CA VAL A 165 -24.06 -37.96 -17.04
C VAL A 165 -25.35 -38.53 -17.61
N PHE A 166 -25.51 -38.46 -18.93
CA PHE A 166 -26.71 -38.93 -19.62
C PHE A 166 -26.36 -39.59 -20.96
N ASP A 167 -27.21 -40.52 -21.41
CA ASP A 167 -27.14 -41.10 -22.76
C ASP A 167 -27.94 -40.24 -23.76
N PRO A 168 -27.30 -39.67 -24.80
CA PRO A 168 -27.97 -38.85 -25.82
C PRO A 168 -29.05 -39.60 -26.63
N ASN A 169 -29.02 -40.93 -26.70
CA ASN A 169 -29.99 -41.73 -27.44
C ASN A 169 -31.30 -41.96 -26.65
N MET A 170 -31.24 -41.79 -25.32
CA MET A 170 -32.34 -42.07 -24.42
C MET A 170 -33.00 -40.81 -23.85
N VAL A 171 -32.33 -39.66 -23.90
CA VAL A 171 -32.78 -38.37 -23.33
C VAL A 171 -32.69 -37.25 -24.38
N GLU A 172 -33.64 -36.31 -24.35
CA GLU A 172 -33.56 -35.09 -25.16
C GLU A 172 -32.57 -34.09 -24.55
N LYS A 173 -31.60 -33.65 -25.36
CA LYS A 173 -30.50 -32.78 -24.90
C LYS A 173 -31.00 -31.35 -24.66
N GLU A 174 -31.98 -30.91 -25.43
CA GLU A 174 -32.56 -29.57 -25.37
C GLU A 174 -33.21 -29.32 -24.00
N ASP A 175 -33.86 -30.36 -23.45
CA ASP A 175 -34.46 -30.31 -22.11
C ASP A 175 -33.38 -30.21 -21.01
N LEU A 176 -32.15 -30.66 -21.26
CA LEU A 176 -31.02 -30.58 -20.35
C LEU A 176 -30.25 -29.25 -20.41
N VAL A 177 -30.37 -28.48 -21.49
CA VAL A 177 -29.65 -27.20 -21.65
C VAL A 177 -30.57 -26.01 -21.39
N ALA A 178 -31.89 -26.18 -21.46
CA ALA A 178 -32.84 -25.12 -21.18
C ALA A 178 -32.69 -24.55 -19.75
N GLU A 179 -32.50 -23.23 -19.67
CA GLU A 179 -32.44 -22.49 -18.42
C GLU A 179 -33.88 -22.29 -17.92
N THR A 180 -34.24 -22.86 -16.77
CA THR A 180 -35.60 -22.75 -16.22
C THR A 180 -35.55 -22.57 -14.72
N THR A 181 -36.24 -21.53 -14.22
CA THR A 181 -36.26 -21.08 -12.82
C THR A 181 -37.12 -21.97 -11.89
N GLY A 182 -37.37 -23.23 -12.26
CA GLY A 182 -38.12 -24.17 -11.43
C GLY A 182 -38.47 -25.47 -12.14
N GLY A 183 -38.34 -26.59 -11.43
CA GLY A 183 -38.85 -27.92 -11.80
C GLY A 183 -38.54 -28.37 -13.23
N LYS A 184 -37.32 -28.84 -13.47
CA LYS A 184 -36.91 -29.35 -14.80
C LYS A 184 -37.56 -30.70 -15.10
N MET A 185 -38.51 -30.71 -16.04
CA MET A 185 -39.04 -31.95 -16.60
C MET A 185 -38.14 -32.41 -17.74
N ILE A 186 -37.57 -33.61 -17.62
CA ILE A 186 -36.67 -34.19 -18.62
C ILE A 186 -37.44 -35.28 -19.37
N ARG A 187 -37.64 -35.13 -20.68
CA ARG A 187 -38.33 -36.13 -21.49
C ARG A 187 -37.41 -37.28 -21.89
N LEU A 188 -37.96 -38.48 -21.82
CA LEU A 188 -37.32 -39.71 -22.31
C LEU A 188 -37.70 -39.92 -23.79
N LYS A 189 -36.73 -40.35 -24.60
CA LYS A 189 -36.94 -40.76 -25.99
C LYS A 189 -37.63 -42.12 -26.03
N GLN A 190 -38.30 -42.43 -27.15
CA GLN A 190 -38.99 -43.71 -27.34
C GLN A 190 -38.07 -44.94 -27.14
N ALA A 191 -36.77 -44.80 -27.42
CA ALA A 191 -35.77 -45.84 -27.20
C ALA A 191 -35.51 -46.18 -25.72
N ALA A 192 -35.92 -45.31 -24.78
CA ALA A 192 -35.78 -45.50 -23.34
C ALA A 192 -37.06 -46.08 -22.68
N THR A 193 -38.09 -46.38 -23.46
CA THR A 193 -39.38 -46.89 -22.94
C THR A 193 -39.19 -48.29 -22.34
N GLY A 194 -39.44 -48.45 -21.04
CA GLY A 194 -39.31 -49.73 -20.33
C GLY A 194 -37.94 -50.01 -19.71
N VAL A 195 -36.99 -49.08 -19.83
CA VAL A 195 -35.68 -49.12 -19.15
C VAL A 195 -35.76 -48.30 -17.85
N ASP A 196 -35.06 -48.74 -16.80
CA ASP A 196 -35.02 -48.00 -15.53
C ASP A 196 -34.38 -46.62 -15.72
N VAL A 197 -35.13 -45.56 -15.39
CA VAL A 197 -34.74 -44.14 -15.51
C VAL A 197 -33.40 -43.85 -14.81
N ARG A 198 -33.09 -44.58 -13.74
CA ARG A 198 -31.83 -44.43 -12.99
C ARG A 198 -30.57 -44.79 -13.79
N THR A 199 -30.72 -45.65 -14.81
CA THR A 199 -29.63 -46.03 -15.72
C THR A 199 -29.46 -45.04 -16.87
N VAL A 200 -30.46 -44.19 -17.08
CA VAL A 200 -30.55 -43.26 -18.23
C VAL A 200 -30.00 -41.88 -17.89
N ILE A 201 -30.18 -41.44 -16.64
CA ILE A 201 -29.65 -40.17 -16.11
C ILE A 201 -29.07 -40.42 -14.72
N MET A 202 -27.80 -40.10 -14.55
CA MET A 202 -27.12 -40.17 -13.26
C MET A 202 -26.48 -38.82 -12.93
N GLN A 203 -26.78 -38.31 -11.73
CA GLN A 203 -26.04 -37.19 -11.17
C GLN A 203 -24.70 -37.71 -10.62
N LEU A 204 -23.60 -37.05 -10.95
CA LEU A 204 -22.36 -37.29 -10.23
C LEU A 204 -22.52 -36.65 -8.85
N ALA A 205 -22.27 -37.42 -7.78
CA ALA A 205 -22.29 -36.90 -6.43
C ALA A 205 -21.17 -35.85 -6.30
N THR A 206 -21.56 -34.58 -6.25
CA THR A 206 -20.65 -33.47 -6.00
C THR A 206 -20.84 -33.05 -4.55
N ASP A 207 -19.91 -33.44 -3.69
CA ASP A 207 -19.92 -33.05 -2.27
C ASP A 207 -19.13 -31.75 -2.06
N ASP A 208 -19.62 -30.89 -1.17
CA ASP A 208 -18.86 -29.71 -0.75
C ASP A 208 -17.74 -30.10 0.23
N VAL A 209 -16.56 -30.41 -0.31
CA VAL A 209 -15.35 -30.70 0.48
C VAL A 209 -14.76 -29.47 1.19
N THR A 210 -15.24 -28.26 0.86
CA THR A 210 -14.68 -26.99 1.34
C THR A 210 -15.44 -26.38 2.51
N ALA A 211 -16.47 -27.04 3.03
CA ALA A 211 -17.26 -26.56 4.17
C ALA A 211 -16.39 -26.27 5.42
N GLY A 212 -15.26 -26.96 5.56
CA GLY A 212 -14.28 -26.73 6.64
C GLY A 212 -13.49 -25.42 6.51
N HIS A 213 -13.36 -24.86 5.30
CA HIS A 213 -12.55 -23.67 5.05
C HIS A 213 -13.05 -22.43 5.81
N MET A 214 -14.36 -22.33 6.07
CA MET A 214 -14.92 -21.25 6.90
C MET A 214 -14.37 -21.27 8.32
N ARG A 215 -14.18 -22.46 8.90
CA ARG A 215 -13.59 -22.62 10.23
C ARG A 215 -12.09 -22.37 10.22
N ASP A 216 -11.40 -22.83 9.17
CA ASP A 216 -9.95 -22.63 9.02
C ASP A 216 -9.61 -21.14 8.87
N MET A 217 -10.45 -20.36 8.19
CA MET A 217 -10.29 -18.91 8.10
C MET A 217 -10.35 -18.21 9.45
N GLU A 218 -11.28 -18.60 10.32
CA GLU A 218 -11.38 -18.03 11.66
C GLU A 218 -10.12 -18.34 12.49
N MET A 219 -9.58 -19.55 12.36
CA MET A 219 -8.31 -19.93 12.98
C MET A 219 -7.13 -19.13 12.43
N MET A 220 -7.01 -18.99 11.11
CA MET A 220 -5.93 -18.21 10.48
C MET A 220 -6.01 -16.73 10.82
N SER A 221 -7.22 -16.16 10.89
CA SER A 221 -7.45 -14.79 11.32
C SER A 221 -7.00 -14.56 12.77
N ARG A 222 -7.32 -15.49 13.68
CA ARG A 222 -6.83 -15.45 15.08
C ARG A 222 -5.31 -15.53 15.16
N ILE A 223 -4.69 -16.44 14.41
CA ILE A 223 -3.22 -16.57 14.38
C ILE A 223 -2.59 -15.26 13.86
N GLY A 224 -3.15 -14.68 12.79
CA GLY A 224 -2.71 -13.39 12.25
C GLY A 224 -2.80 -12.26 13.28
N MET A 225 -3.93 -12.14 13.99
CA MET A 225 -4.08 -11.14 15.05
C MET A 225 -3.10 -11.33 16.21
N MET A 226 -2.82 -12.58 16.59
CA MET A 226 -1.83 -12.91 17.62
C MET A 226 -0.42 -12.45 17.23
N PHE A 227 -0.02 -12.61 15.96
CA PHE A 227 1.29 -12.14 15.46
C PHE A 227 1.43 -10.62 15.45
N VAL A 228 0.35 -9.89 15.15
CA VAL A 228 0.32 -8.42 15.18
C VAL A 228 0.34 -7.89 16.63
N GLY A 229 0.16 -8.75 17.63
CA GLY A 229 0.05 -8.36 19.03
C GLY A 229 -1.30 -7.69 19.37
N ALA A 230 -2.28 -7.77 18.48
CA ALA A 230 -3.65 -7.33 18.72
C ALA A 230 -4.38 -8.41 19.54
N ASN A 231 -4.93 -8.03 20.69
CA ASN A 231 -5.76 -8.92 21.53
C ASN A 231 -7.24 -8.70 21.20
N GLU A 232 -8.06 -9.76 21.19
CA GLU A 232 -9.51 -9.69 20.93
C GLU A 232 -10.23 -8.67 21.83
N ASN A 233 -9.77 -8.51 23.09
CA ASN A 233 -10.30 -7.51 24.01
C ASN A 233 -10.06 -6.05 23.57
N LEU A 234 -9.00 -5.78 22.81
CA LEU A 234 -8.73 -4.44 22.22
C LEU A 234 -9.63 -4.17 21.01
N VAL A 235 -10.03 -5.23 20.29
CA VAL A 235 -10.97 -5.14 19.15
C VAL A 235 -12.42 -5.01 19.63
N GLY A 236 -12.64 -4.94 20.95
CA GLY A 236 -13.97 -4.85 21.56
C GLY A 236 -14.69 -6.20 21.63
N GLN A 237 -14.02 -7.29 21.26
CA GLN A 237 -14.55 -8.63 21.37
C GLN A 237 -14.15 -9.22 22.72
N GLN A 238 -15.07 -9.13 23.68
CA GLN A 238 -14.94 -9.88 24.93
C GLN A 238 -15.27 -11.33 24.63
N ASP A 239 -14.33 -12.24 24.89
CA ASP A 239 -14.56 -13.68 24.74
C ASP A 239 -15.85 -14.09 25.49
N SER A 240 -16.80 -14.62 24.73
CA SER A 240 -18.20 -14.80 25.11
C SER A 240 -18.37 -16.06 25.95
N GLY A 241 -17.90 -16.01 27.20
CA GLY A 241 -17.99 -17.14 28.12
C GLY A 241 -17.63 -16.76 29.56
N GLY A 242 -18.58 -16.95 30.48
CA GLY A 242 -18.37 -16.83 31.92
C GLY A 242 -18.65 -15.44 32.50
N ARG A 243 -18.95 -15.40 33.82
CA ARG A 243 -19.12 -14.15 34.58
C ARG A 243 -17.76 -13.47 34.76
N LYS A 244 -17.31 -12.69 33.79
CA LYS A 244 -16.08 -11.89 33.91
C LYS A 244 -16.32 -10.69 34.81
N THR A 245 -15.40 -10.45 35.74
CA THR A 245 -15.51 -9.30 36.65
C THR A 245 -15.01 -8.04 35.96
N ALA A 246 -15.58 -6.87 36.30
CA ALA A 246 -15.17 -5.59 35.71
C ALA A 246 -13.67 -5.29 35.87
N THR A 247 -13.05 -5.82 36.92
CA THR A 247 -11.61 -5.69 37.19
C THR A 247 -10.78 -6.56 36.24
N GLU A 248 -11.19 -7.79 35.98
CA GLU A 248 -10.50 -8.71 35.05
C GLU A 248 -10.48 -8.18 33.62
N VAL A 249 -11.61 -7.64 33.15
CA VAL A 249 -11.69 -7.00 31.83
C VAL A 249 -10.78 -5.77 31.75
N ARG A 250 -10.74 -4.96 32.81
CA ARG A 250 -9.87 -3.78 32.89
C ARG A 250 -8.38 -4.15 32.86
N THR A 251 -7.96 -5.10 33.71
CA THR A 251 -6.58 -5.56 33.76
C THR A 251 -6.13 -6.19 32.43
N THR A 252 -7.02 -6.93 31.76
CA THR A 252 -6.74 -7.51 30.44
C THR A 252 -6.60 -6.42 29.37
N GLY A 253 -7.46 -5.40 29.40
CA GLY A 253 -7.35 -4.23 28.51
C GLY A 253 -6.07 -3.43 28.73
N GLU A 254 -5.69 -3.17 29.98
CA GLU A 254 -4.46 -2.45 30.35
C GLU A 254 -3.19 -3.19 29.91
N ALA A 255 -3.14 -4.52 30.10
CA ALA A 255 -2.01 -5.34 29.68
C ALA A 255 -1.84 -5.36 28.15
N ALA A 256 -2.93 -5.31 27.41
CA ALA A 256 -2.90 -5.26 25.94
C ALA A 256 -2.48 -3.85 25.45
N ALA A 257 -2.99 -2.78 26.06
CA ALA A 257 -2.58 -1.41 25.78
C ALA A 257 -1.09 -1.16 26.03
N SER A 258 -0.50 -1.79 27.04
CA SER A 258 0.92 -1.69 27.35
C SER A 258 1.84 -2.14 26.19
N ARG A 259 1.46 -3.21 25.47
CA ARG A 259 2.23 -3.70 24.30
C ARG A 259 2.18 -2.72 23.13
N LEU A 260 0.99 -2.20 22.82
CA LEU A 260 0.82 -1.18 21.79
C LEU A 260 1.56 0.12 22.16
N ALA A 261 1.51 0.51 23.43
CA ALA A 261 2.23 1.69 23.93
C ALA A 261 3.75 1.51 23.84
N ALA A 262 4.29 0.32 24.14
CA ALA A 262 5.71 0.03 23.97
C ALA A 262 6.13 0.16 22.49
N MET A 263 5.34 -0.40 21.57
CA MET A 263 5.58 -0.27 20.14
C MET A 263 5.49 1.19 19.67
N ALA A 264 4.48 1.93 20.12
CA ALA A 264 4.31 3.34 19.79
C ALA A 264 5.49 4.21 20.31
N ARG A 265 6.01 3.92 21.51
CA ARG A 265 7.21 4.59 22.04
C ARG A 265 8.44 4.27 21.20
N LEU A 266 8.57 3.03 20.75
CA LEU A 266 9.66 2.59 19.89
C LEU A 266 9.62 3.31 18.53
N ILE A 267 8.44 3.35 17.89
CA ILE A 267 8.18 4.14 16.68
C ILE A 267 8.53 5.62 16.89
N SER A 268 8.12 6.18 18.04
CA SER A 268 8.37 7.57 18.37
C SER A 268 9.86 7.88 18.49
N GLY A 269 10.60 7.03 19.22
CA GLY A 269 12.03 7.18 19.44
C GLY A 269 12.91 6.87 18.24
N GLN A 270 12.45 6.04 17.30
CA GLN A 270 13.22 5.71 16.09
C GLN A 270 13.12 6.76 15.00
N GLY A 271 11.97 7.43 14.85
CA GLY A 271 11.82 8.32 13.69
C GLY A 271 10.84 9.48 13.82
N MET A 272 9.83 9.42 14.68
CA MET A 272 8.90 10.57 14.80
C MET A 272 9.56 11.78 15.47
N ALA A 273 10.43 11.57 16.46
CA ALA A 273 11.19 12.66 17.07
C ALA A 273 12.10 13.35 16.05
N ASP A 274 12.87 12.57 15.27
CA ASP A 274 13.76 13.08 14.24
C ASP A 274 12.98 13.80 13.14
N LEU A 275 11.84 13.23 12.70
CA LEU A 275 10.96 13.86 11.72
C LEU A 275 10.42 15.21 12.24
N ALA A 276 9.98 15.26 13.49
CA ALA A 276 9.49 16.51 14.08
C ALA A 276 10.60 17.57 14.14
N GLN A 277 11.83 17.18 14.51
CA GLN A 277 12.99 18.07 14.49
C GLN A 277 13.30 18.58 13.08
N GLN A 278 13.29 17.69 12.08
CA GLN A 278 13.48 18.06 10.68
C GLN A 278 12.40 19.04 10.21
N MET A 279 11.13 18.80 10.51
CA MET A 279 10.03 19.68 10.13
C MET A 279 10.15 21.07 10.77
N VAL A 280 10.49 21.15 12.06
CA VAL A 280 10.67 22.43 12.77
C VAL A 280 11.83 23.22 12.17
N LEU A 281 12.99 22.59 11.95
CA LEU A 281 14.16 23.27 11.40
C LEU A 281 13.96 23.64 9.92
N ASN A 282 13.30 22.81 9.13
CA ASN A 282 12.93 23.15 7.74
C ASN A 282 11.99 24.35 7.71
N ASN A 283 11.01 24.42 8.62
CA ASN A 283 10.16 25.60 8.73
C ASN A 283 10.97 26.84 9.11
N GLN A 284 11.91 26.76 10.06
CA GLN A 284 12.77 27.89 10.42
C GLN A 284 13.65 28.34 9.25
N GLN A 285 14.17 27.41 8.46
CA GLN A 285 15.09 27.68 7.35
C GLN A 285 14.39 28.27 6.12
N PHE A 286 13.22 27.73 5.75
CA PHE A 286 12.56 28.07 4.48
C PHE A 286 11.36 29.02 4.62
N LEU A 287 10.84 29.24 5.82
CA LEU A 287 9.74 30.18 6.02
C LEU A 287 10.30 31.62 6.00
N SER A 288 9.81 32.44 5.07
CA SER A 288 10.10 33.87 5.08
C SER A 288 9.49 34.52 6.33
N PRO A 289 10.23 35.34 7.09
CA PRO A 289 9.71 36.06 8.25
C PRO A 289 8.84 37.24 7.81
N GLU A 290 7.69 36.96 7.18
CA GLU A 290 6.65 37.98 7.02
C GLU A 290 5.83 38.08 8.31
N PHE A 291 6.21 39.00 9.17
CA PHE A 291 5.38 39.41 10.30
C PHE A 291 4.30 40.36 9.81
N TYR A 292 3.05 39.89 9.74
CA TYR A 292 1.90 40.76 9.52
C TYR A 292 1.44 41.34 10.86
N THR A 293 1.87 42.55 11.20
CA THR A 293 1.37 43.28 12.36
C THR A 293 -0.01 43.85 12.04
N HIS A 294 -1.07 43.10 12.34
CA HIS A 294 -2.43 43.62 12.21
C HIS A 294 -2.73 44.57 13.37
N ILE A 295 -2.59 45.87 13.15
CA ILE A 295 -3.01 46.89 14.11
C ILE A 295 -4.54 46.92 14.13
N VAL A 296 -5.16 46.28 15.14
CA VAL A 296 -6.62 46.37 15.36
C VAL A 296 -6.91 47.52 16.33
N GLY A 297 -7.67 48.51 15.88
CA GLY A 297 -8.25 49.56 16.73
C GLY A 297 -8.21 50.95 16.09
N PRO A 298 -9.27 51.77 16.23
CA PRO A 298 -9.38 53.08 15.58
C PRO A 298 -8.39 54.13 16.09
N GLU A 299 -7.81 53.96 17.29
CA GLU A 299 -6.94 54.96 17.92
C GLU A 299 -5.44 54.72 17.76
N LYS A 300 -5.01 53.54 17.31
CA LYS A 300 -3.57 53.18 17.26
C LYS A 300 -2.86 53.44 15.92
N ALA A 301 -3.59 53.89 14.89
CA ALA A 301 -3.01 54.28 13.60
C ALA A 301 -2.25 55.63 13.64
N LYS A 302 -2.32 56.40 14.74
CA LYS A 302 -1.68 57.73 14.85
C LYS A 302 -0.32 57.74 15.55
N TYR A 303 0.12 56.64 16.17
CA TYR A 303 1.29 56.62 17.05
C TYR A 303 2.35 55.57 16.71
N ALA A 304 2.40 55.04 15.49
CA ALA A 304 3.47 54.13 15.08
C ALA A 304 4.59 54.91 14.36
N PRO A 305 5.72 55.24 15.02
CA PRO A 305 6.91 55.66 14.31
C PRO A 305 7.52 54.44 13.60
N ILE A 306 7.60 54.55 12.27
CA ILE A 306 8.28 53.62 11.36
C ILE A 306 9.79 53.85 11.52
N GLU A 307 10.41 53.45 12.64
CA GLU A 307 11.89 53.49 12.71
C GLU A 307 12.60 52.69 13.83
N GLN A 308 11.93 51.90 14.67
CA GLN A 308 12.65 51.11 15.69
C GLN A 308 12.08 49.71 15.87
N LEU A 309 12.44 48.81 14.96
CA LEU A 309 12.68 47.39 15.28
C LEU A 309 13.91 46.95 14.47
N TYR A 310 15.05 47.55 14.80
CA TYR A 310 16.36 46.92 14.61
C TYR A 310 16.41 45.69 15.51
N GLY A 311 17.01 44.62 15.00
CA GLY A 311 16.99 43.30 15.62
C GLY A 311 17.66 43.22 16.99
N ASP A 312 17.22 42.22 17.74
CA ASP A 312 18.11 41.31 18.45
C ASP A 312 17.48 39.91 18.40
N PHE A 313 18.36 38.92 18.22
CA PHE A 313 18.06 37.49 18.25
C PHE A 313 17.68 37.03 19.66
#